data_AF-A0A7S1CKE3-F1
#
_entry.id   AF-A0A7S1CKE3-F1
#
_cell.length_a   1.000
_cell.length_b   1.000
_cell.length_c   1.000
_cell.angle_alpha   90.00
_cell.angle_beta   90.00
_cell.angle_gamma   90.00
#
_symmetry.space_group_name_H-M   'P 1'
#
loop_
_entity.id
_entity.type
_entity.pdbx_description
1 polymer ?
#
loop_
_entity_poly.entity_id
_entity_poly.type
_entity_poly.pdbx_seq_one_letter_code
_entity_poly.pdbx_strand_id
1 'polypeptide(L)'
;RYGASAVVNNNFIRLTPDRQSHRGWLWNVNAVAFPDWTATVRFRVSGQGRTLFGDGLAFWFTQDAYHKDGPLHGYSDEYTGFGILFDTFRNTESGHVHKDVSLLVNDGNKVTSDGLVLHDGEPVGCDGDFRFHEGRDDFHIATAKSAAKISYRDGKVSIDLDLRGTGDWVTCIDSEPIELPAGWDA
;
A
#
# COMPACT_ATOMS: atom_id res chain seq x y z
N ARG A 1 12.80 -8.71 -6.96
CA ARG A 1 12.44 -8.70 -8.40
C ARG A 1 11.58 -7.47 -8.68
N TYR A 2 11.53 -7.03 -9.94
CA TYR A 2 10.66 -5.95 -10.39
C TYR A 2 10.11 -6.29 -11.77
N GLY A 3 9.02 -5.67 -12.19
CA GLY A 3 8.44 -5.92 -13.50
C GLY A 3 7.37 -4.93 -13.94
N ALA A 4 6.78 -5.23 -15.10
CA ALA A 4 5.84 -4.38 -15.82
C ALA A 4 6.42 -2.98 -16.09
N SER A 5 5.78 -1.91 -15.62
CA SER A 5 6.21 -0.53 -15.86
C SER A 5 7.32 -0.05 -14.93
N ALA A 6 7.75 -0.88 -13.97
CA ALA A 6 8.73 -0.46 -12.98
C ALA A 6 10.09 -0.18 -13.61
N VAL A 7 10.66 0.98 -13.30
CA VAL A 7 11.99 1.42 -13.74
C VAL A 7 12.87 1.67 -12.53
N VAL A 8 14.02 0.98 -12.49
CA VAL A 8 15.05 1.17 -11.46
C VAL A 8 15.99 2.29 -11.89
N ASN A 9 16.00 3.39 -11.14
CA ASN A 9 16.94 4.49 -11.32
C ASN A 9 18.01 4.44 -10.23
N ASN A 10 19.05 5.28 -10.35
CA ASN A 10 20.17 5.29 -9.40
C ASN A 10 19.77 5.51 -7.93
N ASN A 11 18.75 6.34 -7.68
CA ASN A 11 18.39 6.78 -6.32
C ASN A 11 16.95 6.42 -5.90
N PHE A 12 16.16 5.86 -6.81
CA PHE A 12 14.76 5.54 -6.56
C PHE A 12 14.26 4.52 -7.58
N ILE A 13 13.15 3.88 -7.25
CA ILE A 13 12.43 3.03 -8.17
C ILE A 13 11.12 3.73 -8.49
N ARG A 14 10.83 3.86 -9.79
CA ARG A 14 9.53 4.34 -10.26
C ARG A 14 8.66 3.12 -10.55
N LEU A 15 7.54 2.97 -9.85
CA LEU A 15 6.59 1.89 -10.14
C LEU A 15 5.79 2.18 -11.41
N THR A 16 5.23 3.38 -11.52
CA THR A 16 4.44 3.82 -12.67
C THR A 16 4.84 5.25 -13.09
N PRO A 17 4.78 5.57 -14.39
CA PRO A 17 4.80 6.96 -14.85
C PRO A 17 3.44 7.64 -14.63
N ASP A 18 3.38 8.97 -14.72
CA ASP A 18 2.13 9.74 -14.77
C ASP A 18 1.42 9.57 -16.13
N ARG A 19 0.98 8.34 -16.40
CA ARG A 19 0.25 7.93 -17.61
C ARG A 19 -0.78 6.87 -17.25
N GLN A 20 -1.87 6.85 -17.99
CA GLN A 20 -2.96 5.89 -17.78
C GLN A 20 -2.52 4.43 -17.97
N SER A 21 -3.23 3.52 -17.29
CA SER A 21 -3.15 2.07 -17.52
C SER A 21 -1.76 1.46 -17.29
N HIS A 22 -0.98 2.02 -16.37
CA HIS A 22 0.31 1.48 -15.97
C HIS A 22 0.22 0.71 -14.65
N ARG A 23 0.92 -0.42 -14.60
CA ARG A 23 1.18 -1.20 -13.39
C ARG A 23 2.67 -1.46 -13.31
N GLY A 24 3.25 -1.37 -12.13
CA GLY A 24 4.64 -1.74 -11.87
C GLY A 24 4.79 -2.18 -10.43
N TRP A 25 5.68 -3.13 -10.21
CA TRP A 25 5.77 -3.83 -8.94
C TRP A 25 7.21 -4.09 -8.55
N LEU A 26 7.40 -4.25 -7.24
CA LEU A 26 8.60 -4.76 -6.60
C LEU A 26 8.18 -5.92 -5.71
N TRP A 27 8.89 -7.03 -5.82
CA TRP A 27 8.61 -8.23 -5.03
C TRP A 27 9.89 -8.73 -4.37
N ASN A 28 9.85 -8.95 -3.06
CA ASN A 28 11.01 -9.51 -2.35
C ASN A 28 11.31 -10.92 -2.86
N VAL A 29 12.58 -11.30 -2.92
CA VAL A 29 12.98 -12.64 -3.39
C VAL A 29 12.95 -13.65 -2.25
N ASN A 30 13.35 -13.21 -1.06
CA ASN A 30 13.43 -14.05 0.12
C ASN A 30 12.18 -13.82 0.97
N ALA A 31 11.62 -14.89 1.52
CA ALA A 31 10.57 -14.75 2.51
C ALA A 31 11.10 -14.01 3.75
N VAL A 32 10.25 -13.21 4.38
CA VAL A 32 10.55 -12.61 5.68
C VAL A 32 10.18 -13.64 6.73
N ALA A 33 11.17 -14.26 7.36
CA ALA A 33 10.99 -15.34 8.34
C ALA A 33 11.02 -14.82 9.79
N PHE A 34 10.48 -13.63 10.03
CA PHE A 34 10.44 -13.00 11.36
C PHE A 34 8.98 -12.85 11.79
N PRO A 35 8.61 -13.34 13.00
CA PRO A 35 7.24 -13.22 13.50
C PRO A 35 6.87 -11.76 13.77
N ASP A 36 7.85 -10.95 14.18
CA ASP A 36 7.69 -9.52 14.40
C ASP A 36 8.66 -8.75 13.50
N TRP A 37 8.14 -7.78 12.76
CA TRP A 37 8.96 -6.93 11.90
C TRP A 37 8.38 -5.54 11.74
N THR A 38 9.26 -4.61 11.35
CA THR A 38 8.89 -3.25 10.94
C THR A 38 9.62 -2.92 9.64
N ALA A 39 8.89 -2.40 8.66
CA ALA A 39 9.42 -1.87 7.42
C ALA A 39 9.14 -0.37 7.34
N THR A 40 10.12 0.41 6.90
CA THR A 40 9.93 1.82 6.59
C THR A 40 10.01 2.04 5.08
N VAL A 41 8.92 2.50 4.49
CA VAL A 41 8.82 2.80 3.07
C VAL A 41 8.77 4.31 2.91
N ARG A 42 9.74 4.87 2.20
CA ARG A 42 9.72 6.27 1.76
C ARG A 42 9.27 6.34 0.32
N PHE A 43 8.29 7.17 0.04
CA PHE A 43 7.66 7.23 -1.26
C PHE A 43 7.26 8.65 -1.63
N ARG A 44 6.86 8.80 -2.89
CA ARG A 44 6.27 10.01 -3.44
C ARG A 44 5.20 9.60 -4.43
N VAL A 45 4.01 10.16 -4.27
CA VAL A 45 2.96 10.10 -5.28
C VAL A 45 2.78 11.51 -5.84
N SER A 46 2.95 11.69 -7.14
CA SER A 46 2.80 12.99 -7.77
C SER A 46 2.44 12.89 -9.24
N GLY A 47 1.77 13.92 -9.77
CA GLY A 47 1.48 14.01 -11.20
C GLY A 47 0.87 15.36 -11.59
N GLN A 48 0.57 15.51 -12.87
CA GLN A 48 0.06 16.75 -13.48
C GLN A 48 -1.46 16.90 -13.33
N GLY A 49 -2.19 15.81 -13.09
CA GLY A 49 -3.63 15.82 -12.88
C GLY A 49 -4.02 16.67 -11.67
N ARG A 50 -4.92 17.65 -11.85
CA ARG A 50 -5.41 18.48 -10.74
C ARG A 50 -6.57 17.84 -9.99
N THR A 51 -7.50 17.24 -10.74
CA THR A 51 -8.76 16.71 -10.23
C THR A 51 -8.97 15.24 -10.56
N LEU A 52 -8.42 14.77 -11.68
CA LEU A 52 -8.44 13.37 -12.08
C LEU A 52 -7.01 12.82 -12.01
N PHE A 53 -6.80 11.86 -11.12
CA PHE A 53 -5.54 11.18 -10.87
C PHE A 53 -5.84 9.86 -10.15
N GLY A 54 -4.95 8.89 -10.25
CA GLY A 54 -5.16 7.59 -9.63
C GLY A 54 -4.23 6.52 -10.20
N ASP A 55 -4.21 5.32 -9.64
CA ASP A 55 -5.01 4.93 -8.46
C ASP A 55 -4.23 5.18 -7.16
N GLY A 56 -2.99 4.71 -7.07
CA GLY A 56 -2.18 4.88 -5.85
C GLY A 56 -0.97 3.94 -5.82
N LEU A 57 -0.59 3.51 -4.62
CA LEU A 57 0.40 2.44 -4.41
C LEU A 57 -0.09 1.46 -3.34
N ALA A 58 0.53 0.28 -3.29
CA ALA A 58 0.23 -0.71 -2.28
C ALA A 58 1.50 -1.36 -1.72
N PHE A 59 1.43 -1.76 -0.45
CA PHE A 59 2.41 -2.64 0.20
C PHE A 59 1.75 -3.98 0.48
N TRP A 60 2.43 -5.07 0.16
CA TRP A 60 1.90 -6.43 0.29
C TRP A 60 2.78 -7.28 1.19
N PHE A 61 2.15 -8.02 2.10
CA PHE A 61 2.80 -9.07 2.87
C PHE A 61 1.95 -10.34 2.80
N THR A 62 2.40 -11.29 1.98
CA THR A 62 1.61 -12.44 1.55
C THR A 62 2.45 -13.71 1.49
N GLN A 63 1.80 -14.87 1.47
CA GLN A 63 2.47 -16.16 1.27
C GLN A 63 3.01 -16.38 -0.16
N ASP A 64 2.61 -15.56 -1.12
CA ASP A 64 3.00 -15.72 -2.51
C ASP A 64 4.49 -15.42 -2.74
N ALA A 65 5.23 -16.42 -3.25
CA ALA A 65 6.66 -16.26 -3.58
C ALA A 65 6.91 -15.38 -4.84
N TYR A 66 5.86 -15.10 -5.61
CA TYR A 66 5.93 -14.35 -6.85
C TYR A 66 4.76 -13.36 -6.94
N HIS A 67 5.02 -12.21 -7.55
CA HIS A 67 3.98 -11.26 -7.92
C HIS A 67 2.92 -11.92 -8.82
N LYS A 68 1.64 -11.64 -8.55
CA LYS A 68 0.49 -12.03 -9.35
C LYS A 68 -0.26 -10.77 -9.75
N ASP A 69 -0.43 -10.53 -11.04
CA ASP A 69 -1.16 -9.37 -11.52
C ASP A 69 -2.64 -9.44 -11.13
N GLY A 70 -3.21 -8.31 -10.72
CA GLY A 70 -4.63 -8.23 -10.38
C GLY A 70 -5.15 -6.80 -10.20
N PRO A 71 -6.40 -6.66 -9.73
CA PRO A 71 -7.09 -5.38 -9.66
C PRO A 71 -6.72 -4.54 -8.43
N LEU A 72 -6.12 -5.12 -7.39
CA LEU A 72 -5.80 -4.40 -6.16
C LEU A 72 -4.48 -3.65 -6.32
N HIS A 73 -4.52 -2.46 -6.92
CA HIS A 73 -3.33 -1.63 -7.16
C HIS A 73 -2.21 -2.40 -7.89
N GLY A 74 -2.62 -3.30 -8.81
CA GLY A 74 -1.73 -4.14 -9.61
C GLY A 74 -1.48 -5.54 -9.07
N TYR A 75 -2.00 -5.90 -7.89
CA TYR A 75 -1.87 -7.24 -7.31
C TYR A 75 -3.19 -8.03 -7.29
N SER A 76 -3.07 -9.37 -7.24
CA SER A 76 -4.16 -10.33 -7.16
C SER A 76 -5.11 -10.05 -5.97
N ASP A 77 -6.41 -10.28 -6.17
CA ASP A 77 -7.42 -10.35 -5.10
C ASP A 77 -7.55 -11.76 -4.48
N GLU A 78 -6.75 -12.70 -4.96
CA GLU A 78 -6.60 -14.04 -4.41
C GLU A 78 -5.21 -14.17 -3.78
N TYR A 79 -5.13 -13.98 -2.45
CA TYR A 79 -3.90 -14.11 -1.68
C TYR A 79 -4.21 -14.48 -0.22
N THR A 80 -3.23 -15.04 0.48
CA THR A 80 -3.26 -15.20 1.93
C THR A 80 -2.25 -14.24 2.55
N GLY A 81 -2.70 -13.33 3.41
CA GLY A 81 -1.90 -12.31 4.06
C GLY A 81 -2.62 -10.97 4.18
N PHE A 82 -1.87 -9.87 4.17
CA PHE A 82 -2.43 -8.52 4.24
C PHE A 82 -1.80 -7.56 3.23
N GLY A 83 -2.55 -6.51 2.91
CA GLY A 83 -2.16 -5.42 2.04
C GLY A 83 -2.45 -4.08 2.69
N ILE A 84 -1.58 -3.10 2.44
CA ILE A 84 -1.83 -1.70 2.77
C ILE A 84 -2.01 -0.95 1.47
N LEU A 85 -3.19 -0.38 1.25
CA LEU A 85 -3.43 0.52 0.14
C LEU A 85 -3.13 1.95 0.55
N PHE A 86 -2.53 2.69 -0.37
CA PHE A 86 -2.38 4.14 -0.34
C PHE A 86 -3.13 4.66 -1.58
N ASP A 87 -4.44 4.78 -1.43
CA ASP A 87 -5.40 5.05 -2.51
C ASP A 87 -5.66 6.55 -2.64
N THR A 88 -5.38 7.10 -3.81
CA THR A 88 -5.60 8.51 -4.11
C THR A 88 -6.92 8.75 -4.85
N PHE A 89 -7.57 7.70 -5.34
CA PHE A 89 -8.76 7.82 -6.17
C PHE A 89 -10.01 7.43 -5.38
N ARG A 90 -10.95 8.36 -5.29
CA ARG A 90 -12.22 8.13 -4.58
C ARG A 90 -13.18 7.35 -5.46
N ASN A 91 -13.23 6.04 -5.26
CA ASN A 91 -14.18 5.14 -5.90
C ASN A 91 -15.57 5.29 -5.26
N THR A 92 -16.42 6.15 -5.83
CA THR A 92 -17.76 6.43 -5.28
C THR A 92 -18.73 5.24 -5.36
N GLU A 93 -18.41 4.23 -6.17
CA GLU A 93 -19.24 3.04 -6.37
C GLU A 93 -19.17 2.03 -5.22
N SER A 94 -18.17 2.10 -4.34
CA SER A 94 -17.95 1.11 -3.28
C SER A 94 -18.96 1.18 -2.12
N GLY A 95 -19.67 2.30 -1.99
CA GLY A 95 -20.68 2.50 -0.94
C GLY A 95 -20.14 2.70 0.48
N HIS A 96 -18.84 2.47 0.71
CA HIS A 96 -18.14 2.73 1.98
C HIS A 96 -17.42 4.08 1.97
N VAL A 97 -17.08 4.62 3.14
CA VAL A 97 -16.28 5.85 3.23
C VAL A 97 -14.87 5.57 2.72
N HIS A 98 -14.43 6.37 1.75
CA HIS A 98 -13.06 6.30 1.23
C HIS A 98 -12.04 6.62 2.32
N LYS A 99 -10.96 5.84 2.38
CA LYS A 99 -9.77 6.09 3.20
C LYS A 99 -8.55 6.08 2.31
N ASP A 100 -7.75 7.14 2.39
CA ASP A 100 -6.55 7.27 1.57
C ASP A 100 -5.48 6.22 1.95
N VAL A 101 -5.52 5.73 3.19
CA VAL A 101 -4.74 4.57 3.63
C VAL A 101 -5.67 3.55 4.25
N SER A 102 -5.63 2.30 3.76
CA SER A 102 -6.54 1.23 4.19
C SER A 102 -5.81 -0.10 4.39
N LEU A 103 -6.26 -0.89 5.36
CA LEU A 103 -5.81 -2.27 5.59
C LEU A 103 -6.72 -3.28 4.91
N LEU A 104 -6.12 -4.20 4.16
CA LEU A 104 -6.78 -5.34 3.53
C LEU A 104 -6.24 -6.63 4.14
N VAL A 105 -7.11 -7.58 4.45
CA VAL A 105 -6.75 -8.90 4.97
C VAL A 105 -7.50 -9.94 4.15
N ASN A 106 -6.79 -10.98 3.72
CA ASN A 106 -7.35 -12.06 2.94
C ASN A 106 -6.79 -13.39 3.44
N ASP A 107 -7.66 -14.34 3.76
CA ASP A 107 -7.29 -15.67 4.25
C ASP A 107 -7.08 -16.69 3.11
N GLY A 108 -7.29 -16.26 1.86
CA GLY A 108 -7.25 -17.10 0.66
C GLY A 108 -8.63 -17.50 0.15
N ASN A 109 -9.70 -17.27 0.92
CA ASN A 109 -11.08 -17.48 0.54
C ASN A 109 -11.79 -16.12 0.51
N LYS A 110 -11.93 -15.54 -0.68
CA LYS A 110 -12.62 -14.27 -0.90
C LYS A 110 -14.03 -14.25 -0.27
N VAL A 111 -14.28 -13.39 0.73
CA VAL A 111 -15.64 -13.17 1.28
C VAL A 111 -16.08 -11.70 1.25
N THR A 112 -15.21 -10.70 1.48
CA THR A 112 -15.55 -9.29 1.20
C THR A 112 -15.17 -8.96 -0.24
N SER A 113 -15.99 -8.18 -0.94
CA SER A 113 -15.80 -7.91 -2.38
C SER A 113 -14.49 -7.18 -2.70
N ASP A 114 -13.83 -6.61 -1.70
CA ASP A 114 -12.60 -5.82 -1.79
C ASP A 114 -11.48 -6.21 -0.80
N GLY A 115 -11.73 -7.14 0.14
CA GLY A 115 -10.74 -7.54 1.16
C GLY A 115 -10.53 -6.51 2.27
N LEU A 116 -11.35 -5.46 2.37
CA LEU A 116 -11.20 -4.41 3.39
C LEU A 116 -11.49 -4.94 4.79
N VAL A 117 -10.64 -4.57 5.76
CA VAL A 117 -10.95 -4.75 7.17
C VAL A 117 -11.93 -3.66 7.58
N LEU A 118 -13.10 -4.05 8.11
CA LEU A 118 -14.12 -3.12 8.57
C LEU A 118 -14.18 -3.09 10.09
N HIS A 119 -14.32 -1.89 10.67
CA HIS A 119 -14.67 -1.68 12.07
C HIS A 119 -15.96 -0.86 12.13
N ASP A 120 -17.00 -1.40 12.78
CA ASP A 120 -18.35 -0.81 12.81
C ASP A 120 -18.94 -0.46 11.43
N GLY A 121 -18.58 -1.23 10.40
CA GLY A 121 -19.05 -1.07 9.02
C GLY A 121 -18.24 -0.11 8.14
N GLU A 122 -17.17 0.48 8.68
CA GLU A 122 -16.28 1.39 7.96
C GLU A 122 -14.86 0.82 7.78
N PRO A 123 -14.16 1.11 6.68
CA PRO A 123 -12.80 0.65 6.46
C PRO A 123 -11.83 1.12 7.56
N VAL A 124 -11.01 0.20 8.05
CA VAL A 124 -9.89 0.48 8.96
C VAL A 124 -8.81 1.21 8.16
N GLY A 125 -8.60 2.47 8.52
CA GLY A 125 -7.74 3.35 7.75
C GLY A 125 -7.80 4.80 8.20
N CYS A 126 -7.04 5.65 7.51
CA CYS A 126 -7.02 7.09 7.75
C CYS A 126 -7.00 7.88 6.44
N ASP A 127 -7.35 9.16 6.55
CA ASP A 127 -7.16 10.11 5.45
C ASP A 127 -5.70 10.58 5.44
N GLY A 128 -5.16 10.82 4.25
CA GLY A 128 -3.73 11.04 4.05
C GLY A 128 -3.44 11.89 2.82
N ASP A 129 -3.02 13.14 3.05
CA ASP A 129 -2.55 14.02 1.98
C ASP A 129 -1.07 13.73 1.63
N PHE A 130 -0.86 12.62 0.91
CA PHE A 130 0.46 12.15 0.46
C PHE A 130 0.71 12.29 -1.05
N ARG A 131 -0.24 12.89 -1.79
CA ARG A 131 -0.17 13.09 -3.23
C ARG A 131 0.05 14.55 -3.59
N PHE A 132 1.10 14.84 -4.34
CA PHE A 132 1.49 16.20 -4.72
C PHE A 132 1.14 16.49 -6.18
N HIS A 133 0.51 17.65 -6.45
CA HIS A 133 0.39 18.15 -7.81
C HIS A 133 1.74 18.72 -8.26
N GLU A 134 2.37 18.07 -9.24
CA GLU A 134 3.65 18.48 -9.80
C GLU A 134 3.56 18.49 -11.33
N GLY A 135 3.80 19.65 -11.93
CA GLY A 135 3.78 19.82 -13.40
C GLY A 135 4.94 19.14 -14.13
N ARG A 136 5.80 18.40 -13.42
CA ARG A 136 7.06 17.83 -13.89
C ARG A 136 7.24 16.41 -13.37
N ASP A 137 7.85 15.56 -14.19
CA ASP A 137 8.05 14.12 -13.92
C ASP A 137 9.45 13.78 -13.37
N ASP A 138 10.28 14.78 -13.08
CA ASP A 138 11.55 14.52 -12.41
C ASP A 138 11.37 14.29 -10.92
N PHE A 139 12.17 13.36 -10.41
CA PHE A 139 12.17 12.94 -9.03
C PHE A 139 13.46 13.36 -8.35
N HIS A 140 13.33 14.04 -7.21
CA HIS A 140 14.43 14.29 -6.29
C HIS A 140 14.16 13.60 -4.96
N ILE A 141 15.12 12.83 -4.45
CA ILE A 141 14.95 12.10 -3.18
C ILE A 141 14.67 13.05 -2.00
N ALA A 142 15.21 14.28 -2.04
CA ALA A 142 14.92 15.33 -1.06
C ALA A 142 13.46 15.82 -1.10
N THR A 143 12.71 15.49 -2.15
CA THR A 143 11.27 15.80 -2.32
C THR A 143 10.37 14.59 -2.03
N ALA A 144 10.93 13.42 -1.74
CA ALA A 144 10.16 12.27 -1.25
C ALA A 144 9.82 12.50 0.23
N LYS A 145 8.73 13.25 0.45
CA LYS A 145 8.33 13.71 1.77
C LYS A 145 7.52 12.69 2.56
N SER A 146 6.88 11.73 1.88
CA SER A 146 5.98 10.80 2.54
C SER A 146 6.70 9.52 2.93
N ALA A 147 6.52 9.10 4.19
CA ALA A 147 7.02 7.85 4.71
C ALA A 147 5.93 7.11 5.47
N ALA A 148 5.93 5.79 5.35
CA ALA A 148 5.10 4.89 6.13
C ALA A 148 6.00 3.92 6.89
N LYS A 149 5.73 3.74 8.17
CA LYS A 149 6.33 2.73 9.02
C LYS A 149 5.27 1.68 9.29
N ILE A 150 5.43 0.54 8.66
CA ILE A 150 4.48 -0.59 8.69
C ILE A 150 5.07 -1.64 9.60
N SER A 151 4.32 -2.09 10.60
CA SER A 151 4.75 -3.13 11.52
C SER A 151 3.73 -4.25 11.57
N TYR A 152 4.23 -5.48 11.68
CA TYR A 152 3.46 -6.66 12.04
C TYR A 152 4.05 -7.22 13.32
N ARG A 153 3.26 -7.29 14.39
CA ARG A 153 3.69 -7.75 15.72
C ARG A 153 2.52 -8.35 16.48
N ASP A 154 2.73 -9.51 17.10
CA ASP A 154 1.70 -10.19 17.88
C ASP A 154 0.36 -10.37 17.12
N GLY A 155 0.44 -10.62 15.80
CA GLY A 155 -0.72 -10.73 14.91
C GLY A 155 -1.38 -9.41 14.52
N LYS A 156 -0.91 -8.26 15.03
CA LYS A 156 -1.45 -6.93 14.73
C LYS A 156 -0.68 -6.23 13.63
N VAL A 157 -1.37 -5.44 12.82
CA VAL A 157 -0.79 -4.55 11.82
C VAL A 157 -0.92 -3.12 12.32
N SER A 158 0.20 -2.39 12.36
CA SER A 158 0.21 -0.97 12.66
C SER A 158 0.93 -0.16 11.59
N ILE A 159 0.45 1.06 11.37
CA ILE A 159 0.98 1.98 10.38
C ILE A 159 1.07 3.35 11.00
N ASP A 160 2.29 3.88 11.06
CA ASP A 160 2.52 5.29 11.32
C ASP A 160 2.95 5.99 10.02
N LEU A 161 2.49 7.22 9.83
CA LEU A 161 2.77 8.04 8.67
C LEU A 161 3.55 9.30 9.05
N ASP A 162 4.55 9.64 8.25
CA ASP A 162 5.17 10.96 8.21
C ASP A 162 4.99 11.50 6.80
N LEU A 163 3.90 12.24 6.57
CA LEU A 163 3.52 12.69 5.23
C LEU A 163 4.27 13.94 4.76
N ARG A 164 4.97 14.62 5.67
CA ARG A 164 5.66 15.89 5.42
C ARG A 164 7.18 15.77 5.52
N GLY A 165 7.70 14.65 5.99
CA GLY A 165 9.12 14.36 6.14
C GLY A 165 9.73 15.10 7.34
N THR A 166 8.92 15.39 8.36
CA THR A 166 9.38 16.14 9.55
C THR A 166 9.98 15.22 10.62
N GLY A 167 9.73 13.90 10.51
CA GLY A 167 10.01 12.93 11.55
C GLY A 167 8.89 12.80 12.60
N ASP A 168 7.81 13.58 12.48
CA ASP A 168 6.65 13.51 13.37
C ASP A 168 5.67 12.44 12.85
N TRP A 169 5.81 11.23 13.40
CA TRP A 169 5.00 10.09 13.02
C TRP A 169 3.61 10.16 13.65
N VAL A 170 2.57 10.00 12.82
CA VAL A 170 1.16 9.94 13.24
C VAL A 170 0.61 8.56 12.96
N THR A 171 -0.01 7.93 13.96
CA THR A 171 -0.66 6.63 13.81
C THR A 171 -1.89 6.75 12.92
N CYS A 172 -1.91 5.92 11.86
CA CYS A 172 -2.99 5.81 10.90
C CYS A 172 -3.82 4.55 11.13
N ILE A 173 -3.13 3.42 11.35
CA ILE A 173 -3.75 2.12 11.61
C ILE A 173 -3.09 1.53 12.84
N ASP A 174 -3.91 1.04 13.77
CA ASP A 174 -3.51 0.17 14.88
C ASP A 174 -4.62 -0.89 15.00
N SER A 175 -4.38 -2.05 14.39
CA SER A 175 -5.42 -3.07 14.24
C SER A 175 -5.56 -3.94 15.49
N GLU A 176 -6.73 -4.58 15.63
CA GLU A 176 -6.79 -5.83 16.38
C GLU A 176 -6.03 -6.95 15.63
N PRO A 177 -5.73 -8.10 16.28
CA PRO A 177 -5.04 -9.19 15.59
C PRO A 177 -5.82 -9.59 14.34
N ILE A 178 -5.14 -9.60 13.19
CA ILE A 178 -5.78 -9.92 11.92
C ILE A 178 -6.09 -11.41 11.84
N GLU A 179 -7.23 -11.75 11.27
CA GLU A 179 -7.68 -13.14 11.13
C GLU A 179 -7.04 -13.79 9.91
N LEU A 180 -6.07 -14.66 10.13
CA LEU A 180 -5.40 -15.43 9.08
C LEU A 180 -5.22 -16.90 9.49
N PRO A 181 -5.06 -17.82 8.53
CA PRO A 181 -4.85 -19.24 8.83
C PRO A 181 -3.66 -19.48 9.77
N ALA A 182 -3.75 -20.49 10.62
CA ALA A 182 -2.66 -20.82 11.54
C ALA A 182 -1.36 -21.15 10.77
N GLY A 183 -0.25 -20.51 11.17
CA GLY A 183 1.05 -20.69 10.54
C GLY A 183 1.18 -20.03 9.16
N TRP A 184 0.32 -19.06 8.83
CA TRP A 184 0.41 -18.36 7.54
C TRP A 184 1.73 -17.58 7.37
N ASP A 185 2.30 -17.13 8.47
CA ASP A 185 3.52 -16.32 8.62
C ASP A 185 4.74 -17.15 9.04
N ALA A 186 4.64 -18.49 9.00
CA ALA A 186 5.70 -19.42 9.36
C ALA A 186 6.68 -19.71 8.19
#